data_AF-A0A0G0Y723-F1
#
_entry.id   AF-A0A0G0Y723-F1
#
_cell.length_a   1.000
_cell.length_b   1.000
_cell.length_c   1.000
_cell.angle_alpha   90.00
_cell.angle_beta   90.00
_cell.angle_gamma   90.00
#
_symmetry.space_group_name_H-M   'P 1'
#
loop_
_entity.id
_entity.type
_entity.pdbx_description
1 polymer ?
#
loop_
_entity_poly.entity_id
_entity_poly.type
_entity_poly.pdbx_seq_one_letter_code
_entity_poly.pdbx_strand_id
1 'polypeptide(L)'
;MLKLKKGLPAGRQGFTLIELLVVIAVMAVIAGAVLVLIDPVDKISQANDSKVQADIGQIGTALVAYAASHGGNYPCKVLAGCTVANNSGSTGIDELVVSGELSIAPTQPTSYTVYDYAVDTTTMPTKAKISGQQMAKKNTTANVGNFTFCSWLGGAKVYKTAVTTGTAACP
;
A
#
# COMPACT_ATOMS: atom_id res chain seq x y z
N MET A 1 -13.62 -66.17 -42.29
CA MET A 1 -14.06 -64.77 -42.40
C MET A 1 -14.39 -64.24 -41.01
N LEU A 2 -13.52 -63.46 -40.38
CA LEU A 2 -13.70 -62.96 -39.02
C LEU A 2 -14.55 -61.69 -39.02
N LYS A 3 -15.67 -61.68 -38.29
CA LYS A 3 -16.53 -60.51 -38.10
C LYS A 3 -16.05 -59.75 -36.85
N LEU A 4 -15.43 -58.58 -37.05
CA LEU A 4 -15.11 -57.64 -35.96
C LEU A 4 -16.33 -56.75 -35.69
N LYS A 5 -17.07 -57.04 -34.61
CA LYS A 5 -18.07 -56.13 -34.05
C LYS A 5 -17.40 -55.33 -32.93
N LYS A 6 -16.78 -54.20 -33.28
CA LYS A 6 -16.19 -53.27 -32.32
C LYS A 6 -17.30 -52.41 -31.72
N GLY A 7 -17.73 -52.72 -30.50
CA GLY A 7 -18.69 -51.91 -29.75
C GLY A 7 -18.09 -50.55 -29.42
N LEU A 8 -18.83 -49.47 -29.70
CA LEU A 8 -18.47 -48.12 -29.28
C LEU A 8 -18.47 -48.04 -27.74
N PRO A 9 -17.48 -47.39 -27.10
CA PRO A 9 -17.45 -47.23 -25.64
C PRO A 9 -18.63 -46.36 -25.19
N ALA A 10 -19.61 -46.99 -24.54
CA ALA A 10 -20.71 -46.32 -23.86
C ALA A 10 -20.19 -45.80 -22.52
N GLY A 11 -19.99 -44.48 -22.42
CA GLY A 11 -19.44 -43.90 -21.20
C GLY A 11 -19.47 -42.38 -21.21
N ARG A 12 -20.62 -41.79 -21.53
CA ARG A 12 -20.87 -40.37 -21.26
C ARG A 12 -22.04 -40.28 -20.30
N GLN A 13 -21.72 -40.44 -19.01
CA GLN A 13 -22.66 -40.23 -17.92
C GLN A 13 -22.95 -38.74 -17.84
N GLY A 14 -24.20 -38.35 -18.09
CA GLY A 14 -24.67 -36.98 -17.92
C GLY A 14 -24.98 -36.70 -16.44
N PHE A 15 -24.79 -35.45 -16.03
CA PHE A 15 -25.27 -34.96 -14.73
C PHE A 15 -26.80 -35.05 -14.66
N THR A 16 -27.33 -35.55 -13.54
CA THR A 16 -28.77 -35.53 -13.30
C THR A 16 -29.24 -34.13 -12.89
N LEU A 17 -30.48 -33.78 -13.23
CA LEU A 17 -31.08 -32.50 -12.83
C LEU A 17 -31.15 -32.34 -11.30
N ILE A 18 -31.32 -33.45 -10.58
CA ILE A 18 -31.36 -33.43 -9.11
C ILE A 18 -29.99 -33.17 -8.50
N GLU A 19 -28.91 -33.69 -9.10
CA GLU A 19 -27.55 -33.40 -8.66
C GLU A 19 -27.23 -31.91 -8.76
N LEU A 20 -27.64 -31.26 -9.86
CA LEU A 20 -27.42 -29.82 -10.01
C LEU A 20 -28.30 -28.99 -9.06
N LEU A 21 -29.54 -29.43 -8.80
CA LEU A 21 -30.46 -28.76 -7.88
C LEU A 21 -29.94 -28.76 -6.44
N VAL A 22 -29.45 -29.91 -5.95
CA VAL A 22 -28.89 -30.00 -4.60
C VAL A 22 -27.62 -29.16 -4.48
N VAL A 23 -26.78 -29.11 -5.51
CA VAL A 23 -25.54 -28.31 -5.49
C VAL A 23 -25.83 -26.82 -5.36
N ILE A 24 -26.76 -26.28 -6.15
CA ILE A 24 -27.10 -24.84 -6.03
C ILE A 24 -27.78 -24.54 -4.69
N ALA A 25 -28.55 -25.48 -4.14
CA ALA A 25 -29.17 -25.33 -2.83
C ALA A 25 -28.10 -25.25 -1.71
N VAL A 26 -27.10 -26.12 -1.74
CA VAL A 26 -25.99 -26.09 -0.78
C VAL A 26 -25.11 -24.85 -0.99
N MET A 27 -24.83 -24.46 -2.24
CA MET A 27 -24.09 -23.23 -2.56
C MET A 27 -24.79 -21.98 -2.02
N ALA A 28 -26.12 -21.89 -2.12
CA ALA A 28 -26.87 -20.75 -1.60
C ALA A 28 -26.74 -20.61 -0.07
N VAL A 29 -26.77 -21.73 0.67
CA VAL A 29 -26.60 -21.73 2.13
C VAL A 29 -25.20 -21.28 2.54
N ILE A 30 -24.17 -21.83 1.90
CA ILE A 30 -22.77 -21.48 2.22
C ILE A 30 -22.47 -20.03 1.83
N ALA A 31 -22.92 -19.58 0.66
CA ALA A 31 -22.72 -18.21 0.20
C ALA A 31 -23.37 -17.18 1.16
N GLY A 32 -24.59 -17.47 1.65
CA GLY A 32 -25.25 -16.63 2.65
C GLY A 32 -24.48 -16.55 3.97
N ALA A 33 -23.97 -17.69 4.46
CA ALA A 33 -23.22 -17.73 5.72
C ALA A 33 -21.89 -16.95 5.67
N VAL A 34 -21.18 -16.97 4.54
CA VAL A 34 -19.88 -16.29 4.37
C VAL A 34 -20.01 -14.77 4.45
N LEU A 35 -21.08 -14.19 3.89
CA LEU A 35 -21.30 -12.74 3.88
C LEU A 35 -21.54 -12.15 5.27
N VAL A 36 -22.10 -12.94 6.20
CA VAL A 36 -22.30 -12.50 7.59
C VAL A 36 -20.97 -12.45 8.37
N LEU A 37 -19.99 -13.25 7.96
CA LEU A 37 -18.72 -13.39 8.67
C LEU A 37 -17.63 -12.41 8.21
N ILE A 38 -17.76 -11.82 7.01
CA ILE A 38 -16.74 -10.95 6.42
C ILE A 38 -17.30 -9.53 6.24
N ASP A 39 -16.57 -8.54 6.75
CA ASP A 39 -16.79 -7.14 6.40
C ASP A 39 -16.04 -6.82 5.08
N PRO A 40 -16.74 -6.69 3.93
CA PRO A 40 -16.09 -6.47 2.64
C PRO A 40 -15.35 -5.14 2.59
N VAL A 41 -15.84 -4.12 3.31
CA VAL A 41 -15.23 -2.79 3.35
C VAL A 41 -13.87 -2.87 4.03
N ASP A 42 -13.80 -3.57 5.16
CA ASP A 42 -12.54 -3.73 5.88
C ASP A 42 -11.51 -4.56 5.09
N LYS A 43 -11.95 -5.56 4.32
CA LYS A 43 -11.05 -6.34 3.46
C LYS A 43 -10.44 -5.51 2.33
N ILE A 44 -11.22 -4.61 1.73
CA ILE A 44 -10.71 -3.68 0.72
C ILE A 44 -9.72 -2.70 1.35
N SER A 45 -10.03 -2.15 2.52
CA SER A 45 -9.11 -1.28 3.27
C SER A 45 -7.79 -1.98 3.61
N GLN A 46 -7.82 -3.28 3.96
CA GLN A 46 -6.60 -4.05 4.20
C GLN A 46 -5.71 -4.22 2.95
N ALA A 47 -6.32 -4.41 1.77
CA ALA A 47 -5.59 -4.47 0.52
C ALA A 47 -4.95 -3.12 0.17
N ASN A 48 -5.71 -2.03 0.32
CA ASN A 48 -5.25 -0.67 0.08
C ASN A 48 -4.15 -0.25 1.09
N ASP A 49 -4.28 -0.61 2.36
CA ASP A 49 -3.25 -0.38 3.38
C ASP A 49 -1.94 -1.10 3.03
N SER A 50 -2.02 -2.30 2.46
CA SER A 50 -0.83 -3.04 2.00
C SER A 50 -0.16 -2.33 0.83
N LYS A 51 -0.94 -1.77 -0.09
CA LYS A 51 -0.43 -0.91 -1.16
C LYS A 51 0.25 0.34 -0.61
N VAL A 52 -0.37 1.04 0.34
CA VAL A 52 0.23 2.21 1.00
C VAL A 52 1.56 1.87 1.66
N GLN A 53 1.66 0.74 2.35
CA GLN A 53 2.92 0.30 2.95
C GLN A 53 4.02 0.03 1.91
N ALA A 54 3.66 -0.58 0.77
CA ALA A 54 4.59 -0.82 -0.32
C ALA A 54 5.07 0.49 -0.97
N ASP A 55 4.14 1.39 -1.25
CA ASP A 55 4.42 2.71 -1.85
C ASP A 55 5.34 3.54 -0.93
N ILE A 56 5.07 3.57 0.38
CA ILE A 56 5.91 4.24 1.37
C ILE A 56 7.28 3.58 1.50
N GLY A 57 7.35 2.26 1.44
CA GLY A 57 8.62 1.53 1.43
C GLY A 57 9.50 1.92 0.25
N GLN A 58 8.91 2.01 -0.96
CA GLN A 58 9.63 2.44 -2.17
C GLN A 58 10.15 3.87 -2.04
N ILE A 59 9.29 4.81 -1.63
CA ILE A 59 9.69 6.21 -1.42
C ILE A 59 10.76 6.31 -0.33
N GLY A 60 10.61 5.57 0.77
CA GLY A 60 11.58 5.53 1.87
C GLY A 60 12.96 5.06 1.42
N THR A 61 13.03 4.02 0.58
CA THR A 61 14.30 3.57 0.00
C THR A 61 14.91 4.61 -0.96
N ALA A 62 14.09 5.30 -1.75
CA ALA A 62 14.54 6.37 -2.63
C ALA A 62 15.07 7.57 -1.84
N LEU A 63 14.44 7.92 -0.72
CA LEU A 63 14.93 8.98 0.19
C LEU A 63 16.31 8.64 0.76
N VAL A 64 16.54 7.40 1.17
CA VAL A 64 17.85 6.96 1.68
C VAL A 64 18.90 7.00 0.57
N ALA A 65 18.54 6.56 -0.65
CA ALA A 65 19.43 6.61 -1.80
C ALA A 65 19.81 8.05 -2.18
N TYR A 66 18.82 8.95 -2.20
CA TYR A 66 19.02 10.37 -2.47
C TYR A 66 19.94 11.01 -1.42
N ALA A 67 19.68 10.75 -0.13
CA ALA A 67 20.52 11.27 0.93
C ALA A 67 21.97 10.75 0.81
N ALA A 68 22.17 9.51 0.37
CA ALA A 68 23.50 8.96 0.15
C ALA A 68 24.26 9.67 -0.99
N SER A 69 23.58 10.08 -2.07
CA SER A 69 24.19 10.81 -3.20
C SER A 69 24.32 12.33 -2.96
N HIS A 70 23.49 12.92 -2.08
CA HIS A 70 23.42 14.38 -1.85
C HIS A 70 24.01 14.82 -0.50
N GLY A 71 25.04 14.12 -0.01
CA GLY A 71 25.79 14.52 1.18
C GLY A 71 24.99 14.44 2.47
N GLY A 72 24.01 13.55 2.53
CA GLY A 72 23.14 13.33 3.69
C GLY A 72 21.90 14.23 3.74
N ASN A 73 21.68 15.03 2.70
CA ASN A 73 20.54 15.93 2.61
C ASN A 73 19.36 15.27 1.91
N TYR A 74 18.16 15.52 2.41
CA TYR A 74 16.92 15.04 1.80
C TYR A 74 16.35 16.05 0.80
N PRO A 75 15.54 15.60 -0.18
CA PRO A 75 14.93 16.48 -1.17
C PRO A 75 14.11 17.58 -0.50
N CYS A 76 14.38 18.83 -0.85
CA CYS A 76 13.65 19.99 -0.38
C CYS A 76 13.54 20.94 -1.58
N LYS A 77 12.33 21.14 -2.09
CA LYS A 77 12.10 22.07 -3.20
C LYS A 77 11.38 23.31 -2.72
N VAL A 78 12.13 24.38 -2.51
CA VAL A 78 11.63 25.76 -2.63
C VAL A 78 12.76 26.61 -3.24
N LEU A 79 12.44 27.41 -4.26
CA LEU A 79 13.37 28.24 -5.07
C LEU A 79 14.22 29.28 -4.29
N ALA A 80 14.34 29.19 -2.97
CA ALA A 80 15.06 30.16 -2.13
C ALA A 80 15.71 29.55 -0.87
N GLY A 81 16.13 28.27 -0.93
CA GLY A 81 16.57 27.50 0.24
C GLY A 81 15.40 26.82 0.94
N CYS A 82 15.68 25.84 1.80
CA CYS A 82 14.65 25.14 2.56
C CYS A 82 13.96 26.08 3.57
N THR A 83 13.11 27.00 3.10
CA THR A 83 12.22 27.76 3.96
C THR A 83 10.96 26.94 4.14
N VAL A 84 10.81 26.47 5.36
CA VAL A 84 9.72 25.63 5.81
C VAL A 84 8.36 26.25 5.57
N ALA A 85 7.60 25.62 4.70
CA ALA A 85 6.21 25.40 5.00
C ALA A 85 6.06 23.89 5.20
N ASN A 86 5.15 23.51 6.07
CA ASN A 86 4.55 22.18 6.06
C ASN A 86 3.95 21.94 4.67
N ASN A 87 4.79 21.63 3.68
CA ASN A 87 4.40 21.32 2.32
C ASN A 87 4.05 19.84 2.31
N SER A 88 2.96 19.54 2.99
CA SER A 88 2.19 18.33 2.81
C SER A 88 1.73 18.28 1.36
N GLY A 89 2.57 17.75 0.47
CA GLY A 89 2.23 17.56 -0.94
C GLY A 89 3.43 17.65 -1.88
N SER A 90 3.84 16.47 -2.38
CA SER A 90 4.46 16.23 -3.69
C SER A 90 5.84 16.84 -4.00
N THR A 91 6.26 17.98 -3.45
CA THR A 91 7.43 18.69 -3.99
C THR A 91 8.77 17.97 -3.81
N GLY A 92 8.98 17.27 -2.68
CA GLY A 92 10.18 16.45 -2.48
C GLY A 92 10.08 15.06 -3.11
N ILE A 93 8.87 14.53 -3.30
CA ILE A 93 8.66 13.24 -3.98
C ILE A 93 8.90 13.40 -5.49
N ASP A 94 8.44 14.52 -6.07
CA ASP A 94 8.70 14.86 -7.47
C ASP A 94 10.19 15.07 -7.73
N GLU A 95 10.92 15.62 -6.76
CA GLU A 95 12.38 15.78 -6.86
C GLU A 95 13.07 14.42 -6.97
N LEU A 96 12.67 13.41 -6.18
CA LEU A 96 13.18 12.03 -6.32
C LEU A 96 12.95 11.43 -7.71
N VAL A 97 11.89 11.85 -8.41
CA VAL A 97 11.63 11.43 -9.79
C VAL A 97 12.57 12.13 -10.76
N VAL A 98 12.84 13.41 -10.54
CA VAL A 98 13.73 14.22 -11.38
C VAL A 98 15.19 13.83 -11.21
N SER A 99 15.63 13.53 -9.98
CA SER A 99 17.00 13.08 -9.68
C SER A 99 17.23 11.59 -10.01
N GLY A 100 16.16 10.82 -10.21
CA GLY A 100 16.20 9.48 -10.78
C GLY A 100 16.20 8.33 -9.78
N GLU A 101 16.07 8.59 -8.48
CA GLU A 101 15.90 7.58 -7.43
C GLU A 101 14.52 6.92 -7.47
N LEU A 102 13.56 7.55 -8.16
CA LEU A 102 12.21 7.03 -8.37
C LEU A 102 11.84 7.15 -9.86
N SER A 103 11.34 6.08 -10.48
CA SER A 103 10.94 6.15 -11.91
C SER A 103 9.60 6.86 -12.12
N ILE A 104 8.72 6.84 -11.11
CA ILE A 104 7.44 7.54 -11.09
C ILE A 104 6.98 7.68 -9.63
N ALA A 105 6.33 8.78 -9.28
CA ALA A 105 5.76 8.97 -7.95
C ALA A 105 4.54 8.03 -7.74
N PRO A 106 4.56 7.15 -6.73
CA PRO A 106 3.41 6.32 -6.40
C PRO A 106 2.19 7.19 -6.06
N THR A 107 1.04 6.81 -6.59
CA THR A 107 -0.24 7.46 -6.30
C THR A 107 -1.02 6.63 -5.28
N GLN A 108 -1.58 7.31 -4.28
CA GLN A 108 -2.39 6.64 -3.26
C GLN A 108 -3.70 6.04 -3.84
N PRO A 109 -4.34 5.11 -3.13
CA PRO A 109 -5.68 4.64 -3.50
C PRO A 109 -6.72 5.76 -3.39
N THR A 110 -7.73 5.74 -4.27
CA THR A 110 -8.92 6.60 -4.15
C THR A 110 -9.59 6.36 -2.79
N SER A 111 -9.84 7.42 -2.02
CA SER A 111 -10.28 7.44 -0.60
C SER A 111 -9.17 7.57 0.46
N TYR A 112 -7.90 7.50 0.10
CA TYR A 112 -6.79 7.78 1.01
C TYR A 112 -6.31 9.22 0.85
N THR A 113 -5.72 9.79 1.90
CA THR A 113 -5.08 11.10 1.83
C THR A 113 -3.76 11.04 1.10
N VAL A 114 -3.32 12.21 0.62
CA VAL A 114 -2.00 12.34 -0.02
C VAL A 114 -0.91 11.95 0.94
N TYR A 115 0.12 11.28 0.41
CA TYR A 115 1.29 10.94 1.21
C TYR A 115 1.91 12.21 1.77
N ASP A 116 2.06 12.24 3.08
CA ASP A 116 2.61 13.38 3.82
C ASP A 116 4.12 13.23 3.88
N TYR A 117 4.80 13.92 2.96
CA TYR A 117 6.25 14.08 2.98
C TYR A 117 6.61 15.32 3.79
N ALA A 118 7.61 15.19 4.68
CA ALA A 118 8.17 16.35 5.35
C ALA A 118 9.65 16.15 5.68
N VAL A 119 10.37 17.26 5.80
CA VAL A 119 11.78 17.32 6.20
C VAL A 119 11.94 18.22 7.43
N ASP A 120 13.09 18.11 8.11
CA ASP A 120 13.43 19.03 9.19
C ASP A 120 13.59 20.47 8.69
N THR A 121 13.47 21.45 9.59
CA THR A 121 13.32 22.87 9.27
C THR A 121 14.63 23.62 8.97
N THR A 122 15.68 22.88 8.61
CA THR A 122 17.02 23.41 8.38
C THR A 122 17.26 23.72 6.90
N THR A 123 18.21 24.61 6.60
CA THR A 123 18.66 24.92 5.23
C THR A 123 19.26 23.71 4.51
N MET A 124 19.65 22.68 5.26
CA MET A 124 20.19 21.40 4.80
C MET A 124 19.49 20.30 5.62
N PRO A 125 18.38 19.72 5.12
CA PRO A 125 17.55 18.81 5.91
C PRO A 125 18.23 17.46 6.05
N THR A 126 18.58 17.11 7.28
CA THR A 126 19.25 15.85 7.63
C THR A 126 18.28 14.76 8.10
N LYS A 127 16.98 15.07 8.17
CA LYS A 127 15.91 14.14 8.53
C LYS A 127 14.72 14.33 7.60
N ALA A 128 14.10 13.21 7.23
CA ALA A 128 12.88 13.18 6.43
C ALA A 128 11.89 12.16 6.97
N LYS A 129 10.62 12.40 6.70
CA LYS A 129 9.54 11.45 6.89
C LYS A 129 8.67 11.36 5.64
N ILE A 130 8.05 10.20 5.47
CA ILE A 130 6.96 9.98 4.54
C ILE A 130 5.89 9.16 5.25
N SER A 131 4.66 9.65 5.24
CA SER A 131 3.52 9.03 5.93
C SER A 131 2.36 8.80 4.97
N GLY A 132 1.59 7.74 5.21
CA GLY A 132 0.31 7.52 4.54
C GLY A 132 -0.71 6.92 5.49
N GLN A 133 -1.97 7.28 5.26
CA GLN A 133 -3.10 6.78 6.03
C GLN A 133 -3.27 5.26 5.90
N GLN A 134 -3.74 4.64 6.96
CA GLN A 134 -4.22 3.25 7.00
C GLN A 134 -5.66 3.26 7.48
N MET A 135 -6.55 2.59 6.76
CA MET A 135 -8.00 2.63 7.03
C MET A 135 -8.57 1.28 7.48
N ALA A 136 -7.77 0.20 7.50
CA ALA A 136 -8.22 -1.09 8.01
C ALA A 136 -8.46 -1.01 9.53
N LYS A 137 -9.54 -1.64 10.01
CA LYS A 137 -9.95 -1.65 11.43
C LYS A 137 -8.84 -2.10 12.38
N LYS A 138 -8.00 -3.02 11.96
CA LYS A 138 -6.82 -3.49 12.72
C LYS A 138 -5.74 -2.41 12.93
N ASN A 139 -5.72 -1.38 12.09
CA ASN A 139 -4.74 -0.29 12.07
C ASN A 139 -5.33 1.04 12.57
N THR A 140 -6.65 1.15 12.76
CA THR A 140 -7.36 2.43 13.03
C THR A 140 -7.99 2.51 14.42
N THR A 141 -7.31 2.07 15.47
CA THR A 141 -7.82 2.24 16.84
C THR A 141 -7.69 3.72 17.26
N ALA A 142 -8.78 4.47 17.09
CA ALA A 142 -8.96 5.91 17.35
C ALA A 142 -8.17 6.88 16.44
N ASN A 143 -8.82 7.36 15.36
CA ASN A 143 -8.33 8.30 14.35
C ASN A 143 -7.11 7.80 13.55
N VAL A 144 -7.41 7.32 12.33
CA VAL A 144 -6.53 6.83 11.26
C VAL A 144 -5.07 6.54 11.66
N GLY A 145 -4.70 5.26 11.74
CA GLY A 145 -3.30 4.86 11.90
C GLY A 145 -2.50 5.30 10.69
N ASN A 146 -1.38 5.98 10.89
CA ASN A 146 -0.46 6.29 9.80
C ASN A 146 0.65 5.24 9.78
N PHE A 147 1.03 4.84 8.57
CA PHE A 147 2.30 4.16 8.34
C PHE A 147 3.32 5.23 8.00
N THR A 148 4.38 5.33 8.79
CA THR A 148 5.39 6.38 8.62
C THR A 148 6.76 5.76 8.48
N PHE A 149 7.48 6.15 7.44
CA PHE A 149 8.91 5.88 7.30
C PHE A 149 9.67 7.16 7.65
N CYS A 150 10.61 7.05 8.58
CA CYS A 150 11.54 8.11 8.96
C CYS A 150 12.95 7.72 8.53
N SER A 151 13.72 8.70 8.07
CA SER A 151 15.14 8.54 7.77
C SER A 151 15.95 9.75 8.24
N TRP A 152 17.18 9.50 8.68
CA TRP A 152 18.11 10.50 9.19
C TRP A 152 19.55 10.08 8.87
N LEU A 153 20.51 10.96 9.19
CA LEU A 153 21.93 10.63 9.05
C LEU A 153 22.28 9.42 9.93
N GLY A 154 22.59 8.29 9.29
CA GLY A 154 23.00 7.07 9.97
C GLY A 154 21.87 6.09 10.30
N GLY A 155 20.65 6.29 9.80
CA GLY A 155 19.61 5.27 9.94
C GLY A 155 18.25 5.59 9.34
N ALA A 156 17.40 4.57 9.28
CA ALA A 156 15.99 4.69 8.94
C ALA A 156 15.17 3.74 9.80
N LYS A 157 13.92 4.12 10.11
CA LYS A 157 12.97 3.31 10.88
C LYS A 157 11.54 3.51 10.38
N VAL A 158 10.76 2.44 10.51
CA VAL A 158 9.33 2.43 10.21
C VAL A 158 8.53 2.48 11.50
N TYR A 159 7.51 3.32 11.53
CA TYR A 159 6.60 3.53 12.63
C TYR A 159 5.17 3.18 12.20
N LYS A 160 4.49 2.42 13.06
CA LYS A 160 3.06 2.08 12.94
C LYS A 160 2.33 2.82 14.06
N THR A 161 2.01 4.09 13.86
CA THR A 161 1.38 4.91 14.92
C THR A 161 0.19 5.69 14.39
N ALA A 162 -0.94 5.64 15.09
CA ALA A 162 -1.95 6.69 15.05
C ALA A 162 -1.33 7.94 15.68
N VAL A 163 -1.61 9.11 15.13
CA VAL A 163 -0.96 10.41 15.41
C VAL A 163 0.25 10.69 14.53
N THR A 164 0.02 11.71 13.71
CA THR A 164 0.95 12.59 12.99
C THR A 164 2.20 12.89 13.81
N THR A 165 3.18 12.01 13.75
CA THR A 165 4.53 12.36 14.16
C THR A 165 5.06 13.36 13.14
N GLY A 166 5.27 14.61 13.57
CA GLY A 166 6.11 15.53 12.81
C GLY A 166 7.52 14.94 12.66
N THR A 167 8.36 15.54 11.83
CA THR A 167 9.77 15.14 11.68
C THR A 167 10.53 15.15 13.02
N ALA A 168 10.05 15.89 14.02
CA ALA A 168 10.54 15.89 15.39
C ALA A 168 10.46 14.52 16.12
N ALA A 169 9.59 13.59 15.68
CA ALA A 169 9.54 12.25 16.26
C ALA A 169 10.44 11.24 15.52
N CYS A 170 11.06 11.63 14.41
CA CYS A 170 12.13 10.87 13.80
C CYS A 170 13.41 11.07 14.64
N PRO A 171 14.15 10.00 14.99
CA PRO A 171 15.36 10.04 15.82
C PRO A 171 16.39 11.08 15.35
#